data_AF-X1FBC4-F1
#
_entry.id   AF-X1FBC4-F1
#
_cell.length_a   1.000
_cell.length_b   1.000
_cell.length_c   1.000
_cell.angle_alpha   90.00
_cell.angle_beta   90.00
_cell.angle_gamma   90.00
#
_symmetry.space_group_name_H-M   'P 1'
#
loop_
_entity.id
_entity.type
_entity.pdbx_description
1 polymer ?
#
loop_
_entity_poly.entity_id
_entity_poly.type
_entity_poly.pdbx_seq_one_letter_code
_entity_poly.pdbx_strand_id
1 'polypeptide(L)'
;ALEKRMNFGLGCLRAIKKRIKEDFLVFYRHTPVDWNDGGYNIEDSKLFCRRLKEEGLDVIDISPSSDGSHSHAEYASEIKKAVRMPVIAVGGMEDPQKAERGLSSRKYDLVAIGRGLIADPYWPKKVREGREEQIVPCIKCNEKCYGNLRKGIPISCTQNRNAGFE
;
A
#
# COMPACT_ATOMS: atom_id res chain seq x y z
N ALA A 1 25.51 9.47 3.20
CA ALA A 1 24.57 9.96 2.17
C ALA A 1 23.12 9.68 2.54
N LEU A 2 22.76 8.44 2.89
CA LEU A 2 21.38 8.05 3.25
C LEU A 2 20.76 8.88 4.36
N GLU A 3 21.49 9.17 5.45
CA GLU A 3 20.97 10.01 6.55
C GLU A 3 20.44 11.37 6.08
N LYS A 4 21.17 12.04 5.19
CA LYS A 4 20.73 13.31 4.61
C LYS A 4 19.47 13.15 3.77
N ARG A 5 19.30 12.02 3.07
CA ARG A 5 18.10 11.71 2.29
C ARG A 5 16.87 11.48 3.18
N MET A 6 17.05 10.87 4.35
CA MET A 6 15.96 10.61 5.30
C MET A 6 15.39 11.89 5.93
N ASN A 7 16.18 12.97 6.01
CA ASN A 7 15.81 14.21 6.70
C ASN A 7 14.48 14.81 6.24
N PHE A 8 14.16 14.74 4.94
CA PHE A 8 12.91 15.29 4.43
C PHE A 8 11.70 14.50 4.96
N GLY A 9 11.70 13.17 4.78
CA GLY A 9 10.61 12.31 5.25
C GLY A 9 10.42 12.36 6.77
N LEU A 10 11.52 12.29 7.54
CA LEU A 10 11.48 12.41 9.00
C LEU A 10 11.04 13.82 9.43
N GLY A 11 11.48 14.87 8.71
CA GLY A 11 11.09 16.25 8.95
C GLY A 11 9.59 16.48 8.76
N CYS A 12 9.01 15.94 7.68
CA CYS A 12 7.57 15.96 7.45
C CYS A 12 6.80 15.26 8.57
N LEU A 13 7.23 14.06 8.97
CA LEU A 13 6.60 13.33 10.08
C LEU A 13 6.62 14.15 11.38
N ARG A 14 7.80 14.66 11.79
CA ARG A 14 7.93 15.51 12.98
C ARG A 14 7.02 16.74 12.91
N ALA A 15 6.95 17.38 11.73
CA ALA A 15 6.11 18.56 11.53
C ALA A 15 4.61 18.24 11.64
N ILE A 16 4.18 17.05 11.21
CA ILE A 16 2.80 16.55 11.34
C ILE A 16 2.51 16.21 12.80
N LYS A 17 3.34 15.38 13.45
CA LYS A 17 3.16 14.95 14.85
C LYS A 17 3.06 16.14 15.82
N LYS A 18 3.77 17.25 15.54
CA LYS A 18 3.67 18.50 16.33
C LYS A 18 2.32 19.22 16.24
N ARG A 19 1.48 18.93 15.23
CA ARG A 19 0.23 19.65 14.94
C ARG A 19 -1.02 18.84 15.19
N ILE A 20 -0.90 17.52 15.25
CA ILE A 20 -2.03 16.62 15.46
C ILE A 20 -2.17 16.27 16.95
N LYS A 21 -3.36 15.83 17.35
CA LYS A 21 -3.61 15.27 18.68
C LYS A 21 -3.08 13.83 18.77
N GLU A 22 -2.92 13.32 20.00
CA GLU A 22 -2.36 11.99 20.24
C GLU A 22 -3.20 10.84 19.67
N ASP A 23 -4.50 11.04 19.47
CA ASP A 23 -5.45 10.05 18.93
C ASP A 23 -5.46 9.98 17.39
N PHE A 24 -4.71 10.85 16.70
CA PHE A 24 -4.56 10.79 15.25
C PHE A 24 -3.44 9.85 14.82
N LEU A 25 -3.79 8.86 14.00
CA LEU A 25 -2.82 7.97 13.37
C LEU A 25 -2.16 8.64 12.15
N VAL A 26 -0.85 8.47 12.03
CA VAL A 26 -0.07 8.88 10.87
C VAL A 26 0.45 7.67 10.12
N PHE A 27 0.10 7.61 8.84
CA PHE A 27 0.52 6.54 7.92
C PHE A 27 1.58 7.12 6.98
N TYR A 28 2.56 6.30 6.62
CA TYR A 28 3.55 6.65 5.61
C TYR A 28 3.58 5.57 4.54
N ARG A 29 3.42 5.98 3.27
CA ARG A 29 3.50 5.06 2.13
C ARG A 29 4.87 5.14 1.48
N HIS A 30 5.57 4.01 1.44
CA HIS A 30 6.99 3.92 1.09
C HIS A 30 7.22 2.97 -0.09
N THR A 31 8.03 3.42 -1.04
CA THR A 31 8.59 2.56 -2.09
C THR A 31 9.83 1.86 -1.49
N PRO A 32 9.86 0.52 -1.39
CA PRO A 32 10.90 -0.18 -0.63
C PRO A 32 12.27 -0.26 -1.34
N VAL A 33 12.32 -0.06 -2.66
CA VAL A 33 13.55 -0.11 -3.48
C VAL A 33 13.44 0.93 -4.57
N ASP A 34 14.53 1.65 -4.83
CA ASP A 34 14.71 2.49 -6.00
C ASP A 34 15.65 1.78 -6.99
N TRP A 35 15.12 1.41 -8.16
CA TRP A 35 15.84 0.63 -9.16
C TRP A 35 16.74 1.46 -10.08
N ASN A 36 16.80 2.78 -9.88
CA ASN A 36 17.75 3.62 -10.60
C ASN A 36 19.19 3.37 -10.15
N ASP A 37 20.15 3.70 -11.01
CA ASP A 37 21.56 3.68 -10.64
C ASP A 37 21.84 4.63 -9.46
N GLY A 38 22.53 4.13 -8.44
CA GLY A 38 22.72 4.84 -7.16
C GLY A 38 21.47 4.95 -6.28
N GLY A 39 20.36 4.28 -6.64
CA GLY A 39 19.13 4.18 -5.85
C GLY A 39 19.34 3.50 -4.49
N TYR A 40 18.38 3.68 -3.58
CA TYR A 40 18.39 3.01 -2.28
C TYR A 40 17.80 1.59 -2.37
N ASN A 41 18.30 0.69 -1.53
CA ASN A 41 17.88 -0.71 -1.53
C ASN A 41 16.97 -1.05 -0.34
N ILE A 42 16.64 -2.34 -0.20
CA ILE A 42 15.76 -2.81 0.87
C ILE A 42 16.35 -2.62 2.28
N GLU A 43 17.67 -2.73 2.46
CA GLU A 43 18.33 -2.52 3.76
C GLU A 43 18.31 -1.03 4.16
N ASP A 44 18.50 -0.13 3.21
CA ASP A 44 18.30 1.31 3.41
C ASP A 44 16.86 1.61 3.85
N SER A 45 15.88 0.98 3.21
CA SER A 45 14.46 1.10 3.55
C SER A 45 14.14 0.54 4.94
N LYS A 46 14.73 -0.61 5.33
CA LYS A 46 14.61 -1.15 6.69
C LYS A 46 15.12 -0.15 7.73
N LEU A 47 16.28 0.46 7.49
CA LEU A 47 16.81 1.51 8.36
C LEU A 47 15.85 2.71 8.44
N PHE A 48 15.39 3.23 7.30
CA PHE A 48 14.48 4.38 7.27
C PHE A 48 13.15 4.09 8.00
N CYS A 49 12.57 2.91 7.81
CA CYS A 49 11.33 2.52 8.49
C CYS A 49 11.51 2.39 10.02
N ARG A 50 12.68 1.94 10.50
CA ARG A 50 12.99 1.97 11.94
C ARG A 50 13.07 3.40 12.47
N ARG A 51 13.73 4.31 11.75
CA ARG A 51 13.81 5.74 12.11
C ARG A 51 12.44 6.40 12.13
N LEU A 52 11.57 6.10 11.15
CA LEU A 52 10.18 6.56 11.15
C LEU A 52 9.43 6.06 12.39
N LYS A 53 9.62 4.79 12.79
CA LYS A 53 9.00 4.26 14.00
C LYS A 53 9.50 4.97 15.27
N GLU A 54 10.80 5.21 15.39
CA GLU A 54 11.39 5.96 16.51
C GLU A 54 10.81 7.37 16.65
N GLU A 55 10.48 8.02 15.52
CA GLU A 55 9.85 9.34 15.45
C GLU A 55 8.32 9.32 15.63
N GLY A 56 7.76 8.15 15.96
CA GLY A 56 6.35 8.00 16.31
C GLY A 56 5.41 7.77 15.11
N LEU A 57 5.90 7.20 14.00
CA LEU A 57 5.03 6.70 12.94
C LEU A 57 4.17 5.53 13.45
N ASP A 58 2.89 5.55 13.07
CA ASP A 58 1.90 4.57 13.54
C ASP A 58 1.82 3.36 12.61
N VAL A 59 1.76 3.57 11.29
CA VAL A 59 1.63 2.50 10.28
C VAL A 59 2.49 2.79 9.05
N ILE A 60 3.12 1.75 8.49
CA ILE A 60 3.84 1.83 7.22
C ILE A 60 3.10 1.06 6.12
N ASP A 61 2.89 1.70 4.97
CA ASP A 61 2.35 1.09 3.75
C ASP A 61 3.49 0.86 2.76
N ILE A 62 3.76 -0.42 2.44
CA ILE A 62 4.84 -0.79 1.51
C ILE A 62 4.25 -0.98 0.12
N SER A 63 4.62 -0.04 -0.75
CA SER A 63 4.10 0.05 -2.11
C SER A 63 5.26 0.19 -3.10
N PRO A 64 5.86 -0.93 -3.55
CA PRO A 64 6.69 -0.91 -4.74
C PRO A 64 5.82 -0.37 -5.87
N SER A 65 6.37 0.54 -6.65
CA SER A 65 5.71 1.12 -7.82
C SER A 65 5.28 0.02 -8.81
N SER A 66 4.83 0.39 -10.00
CA SER A 66 4.37 -0.56 -11.03
C SER A 66 5.47 -1.46 -11.64
N ASP A 67 6.61 -1.64 -10.97
CA ASP A 67 7.65 -2.58 -11.40
C ASP A 67 7.14 -4.02 -11.18
N GLY A 68 6.69 -4.63 -12.28
CA GLY A 68 6.05 -5.95 -12.30
C GLY A 68 6.99 -7.14 -12.06
N SER A 69 8.26 -6.89 -11.75
CA SER A 69 9.27 -7.94 -11.60
C SER A 69 9.34 -8.56 -10.20
N HIS A 70 8.84 -7.88 -9.17
CA HIS A 70 9.02 -8.31 -7.77
C HIS A 70 7.70 -8.60 -7.06
N SER A 71 7.71 -9.57 -6.12
CA SER A 71 6.53 -9.85 -5.29
C SER A 71 6.33 -8.74 -4.27
N HIS A 72 5.37 -7.84 -4.52
CA HIS A 72 5.08 -6.69 -3.63
C HIS A 72 4.86 -7.10 -2.17
N ALA A 73 4.20 -8.23 -1.97
CA ALA A 73 3.94 -8.81 -0.65
C ALA A 73 5.22 -9.22 0.09
N GLU A 74 6.26 -9.65 -0.62
CA GLU A 74 7.53 -10.06 0.00
C GLU A 74 8.33 -8.84 0.49
N TYR A 75 8.25 -7.69 -0.17
CA TYR A 75 8.86 -6.46 0.37
C TYR A 75 8.18 -6.02 1.67
N ALA A 76 6.85 -6.11 1.74
CA ALA A 76 6.13 -5.83 2.99
C ALA A 76 6.57 -6.81 4.10
N SER A 77 6.74 -8.09 3.77
CA SER A 77 7.27 -9.13 4.68
C SER A 77 8.68 -8.81 5.18
N GLU A 78 9.59 -8.38 4.30
CA GLU A 78 10.95 -7.99 4.67
C GLU A 78 10.99 -6.78 5.60
N ILE A 79 10.14 -5.77 5.35
CA ILE A 79 10.01 -4.64 6.27
C ILE A 79 9.37 -5.07 7.59
N LYS A 80 8.34 -5.93 7.57
CA LYS A 80 7.67 -6.44 8.77
C LYS A 80 8.62 -7.15 9.72
N LYS A 81 9.61 -7.90 9.20
CA LYS A 81 10.67 -8.51 10.01
C LYS A 81 11.58 -7.48 10.69
N ALA A 82 11.71 -6.27 10.13
CA ALA A 82 12.65 -5.26 10.56
C ALA A 82 12.07 -4.19 11.51
N VAL A 83 10.74 -4.05 11.59
CA VAL A 83 10.07 -2.98 12.36
C VAL A 83 8.98 -3.51 13.29
N ARG A 84 8.77 -2.82 14.42
CA ARG A 84 7.73 -3.13 15.41
C ARG A 84 6.54 -2.17 15.28
N MET A 85 5.94 -2.13 14.09
CA MET A 85 4.70 -1.41 13.81
C MET A 85 3.84 -2.18 12.80
N PRO A 86 2.54 -1.89 12.69
CA PRO A 86 1.71 -2.43 11.63
C PRO A 86 2.24 -2.11 10.24
N VAL A 87 2.24 -3.11 9.36
CA VAL A 87 2.67 -3.03 7.96
C VAL A 87 1.50 -3.37 7.05
N ILE A 88 1.22 -2.49 6.08
CA ILE A 88 0.26 -2.71 5.00
C ILE A 88 1.00 -3.24 3.76
N ALA A 89 0.48 -4.31 3.17
CA ALA A 89 0.95 -4.85 1.90
C ALA A 89 -0.02 -4.54 0.75
N VAL A 90 0.53 -4.35 -0.45
CA VAL A 90 -0.23 -4.16 -1.70
C VAL A 90 0.13 -5.23 -2.74
N GLY A 91 -0.56 -5.18 -3.87
CA GLY A 91 -0.21 -5.95 -5.07
C GLY A 91 -1.03 -7.23 -5.21
N GLY A 92 -2.17 -7.13 -5.89
CA GLY A 92 -3.06 -8.27 -6.13
C GLY A 92 -3.85 -8.72 -4.90
N MET A 93 -4.04 -7.82 -3.93
CA MET A 93 -4.75 -8.13 -2.68
C MET A 93 -6.27 -8.23 -2.86
N GLU A 94 -6.78 -7.96 -4.06
CA GLU A 94 -8.16 -8.26 -4.46
C GLU A 94 -8.46 -9.76 -4.56
N ASP A 95 -7.44 -10.62 -4.58
CA ASP A 95 -7.55 -12.07 -4.39
C ASP A 95 -7.67 -12.37 -2.88
N PRO A 96 -8.85 -12.79 -2.37
CA PRO A 96 -9.06 -13.02 -0.94
C PRO A 96 -8.13 -14.09 -0.38
N GLN A 97 -7.88 -15.16 -1.13
CA GLN A 97 -7.01 -16.24 -0.66
C GLN A 97 -5.56 -15.78 -0.56
N LYS A 98 -5.09 -14.94 -1.50
CA LYS A 98 -3.75 -14.36 -1.41
C LYS A 98 -3.61 -13.45 -0.19
N ALA A 99 -4.58 -12.58 0.06
CA ALA A 99 -4.59 -11.70 1.21
C ALA A 99 -4.60 -12.51 2.52
N GLU A 100 -5.51 -13.49 2.63
CA GLU A 100 -5.66 -14.35 3.82
C GLU A 100 -4.39 -15.14 4.12
N ARG A 101 -3.74 -15.73 3.10
CA ARG A 101 -2.48 -16.46 3.29
C ARG A 101 -1.39 -15.59 3.90
N GLY A 102 -1.28 -14.32 3.51
CA GLY A 102 -0.26 -13.42 4.06
C GLY A 102 -0.58 -12.92 5.45
N LEU A 103 -1.85 -12.63 5.73
CA LEU A 103 -2.33 -12.20 7.05
C LEU A 103 -2.19 -13.32 8.09
N SER A 104 -2.70 -14.52 7.78
CA SER A 104 -2.63 -15.70 8.66
C SER A 104 -1.19 -16.13 8.97
N SER A 105 -0.27 -15.97 8.01
CA SER A 105 1.16 -16.23 8.22
C SER A 105 1.94 -15.06 8.82
N ARG A 106 1.26 -13.96 9.20
CA ARG A 106 1.85 -12.75 9.79
C ARG A 106 2.96 -12.11 8.95
N LYS A 107 2.91 -12.26 7.62
CA LYS A 107 3.83 -11.54 6.70
C LYS A 107 3.60 -10.04 6.72
N TYR A 108 2.39 -9.61 7.03
CA TYR A 108 1.97 -8.22 7.19
C TYR A 108 0.70 -8.20 8.03
N ASP A 109 0.30 -7.04 8.53
CA ASP A 109 -0.84 -6.92 9.44
C ASP A 109 -2.12 -6.50 8.72
N LEU A 110 -1.96 -5.86 7.56
CA LEU A 110 -3.05 -5.27 6.78
C LEU A 110 -2.75 -5.44 5.28
N VAL A 111 -3.82 -5.42 4.47
CA VAL A 111 -3.73 -5.35 3.02
C VAL A 111 -4.43 -4.10 2.50
N ALA A 112 -3.88 -3.50 1.45
CA ALA A 112 -4.52 -2.41 0.73
C ALA A 112 -4.95 -2.87 -0.67
N ILE A 113 -6.22 -2.63 -0.98
CA ILE A 113 -6.86 -3.00 -2.24
C ILE A 113 -7.21 -1.71 -2.99
N GLY A 114 -6.57 -1.49 -4.14
CA GLY A 114 -6.85 -0.34 -4.99
C GLY A 114 -7.91 -0.65 -6.03
N ARG A 115 -7.47 -1.07 -7.22
CA ARG A 115 -8.35 -1.32 -8.38
C ARG A 115 -9.44 -2.37 -8.13
N GLY A 116 -9.23 -3.29 -7.19
CA GLY A 116 -10.27 -4.24 -6.76
C GLY A 116 -11.50 -3.53 -6.18
N LEU A 117 -11.33 -2.51 -5.34
CA LEU A 117 -12.44 -1.75 -4.75
C LEU A 117 -13.11 -0.81 -5.76
N ILE A 118 -12.39 -0.38 -6.80
CA ILE A 118 -12.99 0.36 -7.93
C ILE A 118 -13.91 -0.57 -8.75
N ALA A 119 -13.50 -1.82 -8.95
CA ALA A 119 -14.31 -2.82 -9.64
C ALA A 119 -15.46 -3.33 -8.76
N ASP A 120 -15.27 -3.45 -7.46
CA ASP A 120 -16.29 -3.94 -6.53
C ASP A 120 -16.17 -3.27 -5.15
N PRO A 121 -16.92 -2.19 -4.89
CA PRO A 121 -16.88 -1.51 -3.59
C PRO A 121 -17.42 -2.39 -2.45
N TYR A 122 -18.18 -3.44 -2.78
CA TYR A 122 -18.72 -4.40 -1.81
C TYR A 122 -17.80 -5.60 -1.57
N TRP A 123 -16.60 -5.62 -2.16
CA TRP A 123 -15.61 -6.69 -1.96
C TRP A 123 -15.43 -7.04 -0.47
N PRO A 124 -15.22 -6.09 0.48
CA PRO A 124 -14.99 -6.45 1.87
C PRO A 124 -16.20 -7.15 2.51
N LYS A 125 -17.41 -6.71 2.14
CA LYS A 125 -18.66 -7.30 2.61
C LYS A 125 -18.82 -8.72 2.07
N LYS A 126 -18.56 -8.93 0.77
CA LYS A 126 -18.68 -10.24 0.11
C LYS A 126 -17.70 -11.25 0.68
N VAL A 127 -16.43 -10.87 0.87
CA VAL A 127 -15.41 -11.73 1.51
C VAL A 127 -15.83 -12.12 2.92
N ARG A 128 -16.26 -11.15 3.74
CA ARG A 128 -16.71 -11.42 5.11
C ARG A 128 -17.91 -12.38 5.18
N GLU A 129 -18.78 -12.34 4.17
CA GLU A 129 -19.98 -13.19 4.08
C GLU A 129 -19.74 -14.51 3.34
N GLY A 130 -18.50 -14.81 2.92
CA GLY A 130 -18.17 -16.02 2.17
C GLY A 130 -18.76 -16.05 0.74
N ARG A 131 -19.13 -14.89 0.19
CA ARG A 131 -19.71 -14.71 -1.16
C ARG A 131 -18.65 -14.32 -2.18
N GLU A 132 -17.49 -14.95 -2.13
CA GLU A 132 -16.33 -14.60 -2.98
C GLU A 132 -16.64 -14.80 -4.47
N GLU A 133 -17.50 -15.76 -4.82
CA GLU A 133 -17.98 -16.02 -6.18
C GLU A 133 -18.78 -14.87 -6.80
N GLN A 134 -19.28 -13.96 -5.96
CA GLN A 134 -20.04 -12.77 -6.38
C GLN A 134 -19.17 -11.53 -6.52
N ILE A 135 -17.86 -11.63 -6.28
CA ILE A 135 -16.93 -10.52 -6.45
C ILE A 135 -16.86 -10.16 -7.94
N VAL A 136 -16.99 -8.87 -8.27
CA VAL A 136 -16.73 -8.36 -9.62
C VAL A 136 -15.21 -8.19 -9.79
N PRO A 137 -14.53 -9.07 -10.55
CA PRO A 137 -13.07 -9.09 -10.54
C PRO A 137 -12.50 -7.91 -11.32
N CYS A 138 -11.42 -7.32 -10.81
CA CYS A 138 -10.64 -6.37 -11.59
C CYS A 138 -9.81 -7.11 -12.65
N ILE A 139 -10.08 -6.86 -13.94
CA ILE A 139 -9.33 -7.44 -15.06
C ILE A 139 -7.99 -6.73 -15.35
N LYS A 140 -7.57 -5.79 -14.50
CA LYS A 140 -6.30 -5.04 -14.59
C LYS A 140 -6.05 -4.31 -15.92
N CYS A 141 -7.11 -3.99 -16.67
CA CYS A 141 -7.03 -3.36 -18.00
C CYS A 141 -6.45 -1.94 -18.01
N ASN A 142 -6.47 -1.22 -16.88
CA ASN A 142 -6.01 0.18 -16.75
C ASN A 142 -6.75 1.21 -17.64
N GLU A 143 -7.75 0.84 -18.42
CA GLU A 143 -8.41 1.73 -19.39
C GLU A 143 -9.07 2.96 -18.76
N LYS A 144 -10.03 2.74 -17.85
CA LYS A 144 -10.86 3.80 -17.25
C LYS A 144 -10.40 4.25 -15.87
N CYS A 145 -9.55 3.47 -15.20
CA CYS A 145 -9.01 3.86 -13.90
C CYS A 145 -7.74 4.68 -14.10
N TYR A 146 -6.59 4.02 -14.24
CA TYR A 146 -5.31 4.69 -14.47
C TYR A 146 -5.28 5.49 -15.78
N GLY A 147 -5.92 5.00 -16.84
CA GLY A 147 -6.00 5.66 -18.14
C GLY A 147 -6.75 6.98 -18.10
N ASN A 148 -7.90 7.06 -17.38
CA ASN A 148 -8.59 8.34 -17.18
C ASN A 148 -7.78 9.28 -16.28
N LEU A 149 -7.19 8.75 -15.20
CA LEU A 149 -6.33 9.53 -14.30
C LEU A 149 -5.21 10.23 -15.08
N ARG A 150 -4.54 9.53 -16.00
CA ARG A 150 -3.49 10.12 -16.87
C ARG A 150 -4.00 11.18 -17.84
N LYS A 151 -5.29 11.16 -18.18
CA LYS A 151 -5.93 12.13 -19.07
C LYS A 151 -6.58 13.30 -18.30
N GLY A 152 -6.52 13.30 -16.96
CA GLY A 152 -7.23 14.29 -16.15
C GLY A 152 -8.76 14.15 -16.18
N ILE A 153 -9.27 12.98 -16.55
CA ILE A 153 -10.70 12.66 -16.60
C ILE A 153 -11.06 11.92 -15.31
N PRO A 154 -12.29 12.08 -14.74
CA PRO A 154 -12.73 11.30 -13.59
C PRO A 154 -12.51 9.79 -13.75
N ILE A 155 -12.04 9.16 -12.69
CA ILE A 155 -11.79 7.72 -12.61
C ILE A 155 -13.12 6.97 -12.79
N SER A 156 -13.10 5.90 -13.59
CA SER A 156 -14.22 4.95 -13.72
C SER A 156 -13.69 3.53 -13.90
N CYS A 157 -14.57 2.56 -14.19
CA CYS A 157 -14.20 1.15 -14.34
C CYS A 157 -14.85 0.52 -15.57
N THR A 158 -14.15 -0.43 -16.20
CA THR A 158 -14.73 -1.23 -17.30
C THR A 158 -15.64 -2.34 -16.77
N GLN A 159 -15.43 -2.77 -15.53
CA GLN A 159 -16.19 -3.84 -14.89
C GLN A 159 -17.36 -3.32 -14.05
N ASN A 160 -17.27 -2.08 -13.56
CA ASN A 160 -18.29 -1.43 -12.74
C ASN A 160 -18.72 -0.12 -13.39
N ARG A 161 -19.96 -0.08 -13.89
CA ARG A 161 -20.53 1.11 -14.56
C ARG A 161 -20.81 2.26 -13.59
N ASN A 162 -20.98 1.97 -12.30
CA ASN A 162 -21.30 2.97 -11.28
C ASN A 162 -20.04 3.63 -10.71
N ALA A 163 -18.85 3.09 -10.96
CA ALA A 163 -17.60 3.68 -10.46
C ALA A 163 -17.42 5.10 -11.04
N GLY A 164 -17.44 6.11 -10.15
CA GLY A 164 -17.35 7.52 -10.49
C GLY A 164 -18.71 8.19 -10.77
N PHE A 165 -19.82 7.50 -10.50
CA PHE A 165 -21.19 7.94 -10.78
C PHE A 165 -22.19 7.50 -9.68
N GLU A 166 -21.72 7.28 -8.45
CA GLU A 166 -22.51 6.81 -7.29
C GLU A 166 -23.49 7.87 -6.76
#